data_AF-A0A820MHI2-F1
#
_entry.id   AF-A0A820MHI2-F1
#
_cell.length_a   1.000
_cell.length_b   1.000
_cell.length_c   1.000
_cell.angle_alpha   90.00
_cell.angle_beta   90.00
_cell.angle_gamma   90.00
#
_symmetry.space_group_name_H-M   'P 1'
#
loop_
_entity.id
_entity.type
_entity.pdbx_description
1 polymer ?
#
loop_
_entity_poly.entity_id
_entity_poly.type
_entity_poly.pdbx_seq_one_letter_code
_entity_poly.pdbx_strand_id
1 'polypeptide(L)'
;HEEDVLKCTKCETTFGWTLKKYRCRHCQKIFCYYCSNHWQPGSTPNTQHRLCDFCNEKFVKESLMSNYTMLDDPDNNNETKNDVDLKFEVRSERLNSTTNDNSPLSEDQQI
;
A
#
# COMPACT_ATOMS: atom_id res chain seq x y z
N HIS A 1 -16.10 -8.63 -17.59
CA HIS A 1 -15.67 -9.46 -16.43
C HIS A 1 -14.16 -9.28 -16.22
N GLU A 2 -13.53 -9.77 -15.13
CA GLU A 2 -12.06 -9.61 -14.94
C GLU A 2 -11.22 -10.30 -16.02
N GLU A 3 -11.80 -11.32 -16.65
CA GLU A 3 -11.22 -12.09 -17.74
C GLU A 3 -10.85 -11.22 -18.95
N ASP A 4 -11.63 -10.17 -19.25
CA ASP A 4 -11.41 -9.28 -20.39
C ASP A 4 -10.21 -8.32 -20.21
N VAL A 5 -9.72 -8.15 -18.98
CA VAL A 5 -8.61 -7.22 -18.71
C VAL A 5 -7.28 -7.91 -19.00
N LEU A 6 -6.64 -7.56 -20.12
CA LEU A 6 -5.39 -8.18 -20.57
C LEU A 6 -4.13 -7.55 -19.98
N LYS A 7 -4.23 -6.32 -19.45
CA LYS A 7 -3.06 -5.54 -19.00
C LYS A 7 -3.30 -4.92 -17.64
N CYS A 8 -2.23 -4.75 -16.86
CA CYS A 8 -2.28 -3.99 -15.62
C CYS A 8 -2.76 -2.57 -15.89
N THR A 9 -3.70 -2.07 -15.10
CA THR A 9 -4.27 -0.72 -15.28
C THR A 9 -3.23 0.40 -15.08
N LYS A 10 -2.17 0.17 -14.28
CA LYS A 10 -1.13 1.18 -14.01
C LYS A 10 0.05 1.08 -14.96
N CYS A 11 0.70 -0.08 -15.01
CA CYS A 11 1.96 -0.26 -15.74
C CYS A 11 1.81 -0.88 -17.12
N GLU A 12 0.58 -1.18 -17.54
CA GLU A 12 0.23 -1.78 -18.84
C GLU A 12 0.88 -3.13 -19.17
N THR A 13 1.60 -3.73 -18.22
CA THR A 13 2.18 -5.07 -18.38
C THR A 13 1.07 -6.07 -18.66
N THR A 14 1.23 -6.84 -19.73
CA THR A 14 0.30 -7.91 -20.12
C THR A 14 0.28 -8.99 -19.05
N PHE A 15 -0.92 -9.38 -18.63
CA PHE A 15 -1.10 -10.52 -17.75
C PHE A 15 -0.84 -11.82 -18.51
N GLY A 16 -0.33 -12.81 -17.78
CA GLY A 16 -0.02 -14.12 -18.32
C GLY A 16 -0.13 -15.16 -17.21
N TRP A 17 0.48 -16.33 -17.42
CA TRP A 17 0.41 -17.41 -16.44
C TRP A 17 1.18 -17.10 -15.15
N THR A 18 2.29 -16.37 -15.26
CA THR A 18 3.14 -16.00 -14.11
C THR A 18 2.67 -14.72 -13.42
N LEU A 19 2.09 -13.77 -14.16
CA LEU A 19 1.63 -12.49 -13.62
C LEU A 19 0.12 -12.52 -13.38
N LYS A 20 -0.26 -12.76 -12.12
CA LYS A 20 -1.66 -12.81 -11.69
C LYS A 20 -2.33 -11.43 -11.70
N LYS A 21 -3.65 -11.45 -11.88
CA LYS A 21 -4.56 -10.30 -11.79
C LYS A 21 -4.97 -10.08 -10.33
N TYR A 22 -4.95 -8.83 -9.87
CA TYR A 22 -5.42 -8.44 -8.54
C TYR A 22 -6.39 -7.28 -8.64
N ARG A 23 -7.47 -7.32 -7.85
CA ARG A 23 -8.46 -6.24 -7.79
C ARG A 23 -8.15 -5.30 -6.63
N CYS A 24 -8.07 -4.00 -6.92
CA CYS A 24 -8.07 -2.98 -5.88
C CYS A 24 -9.47 -2.89 -5.25
N ARG A 25 -9.59 -3.03 -3.93
CA ARG A 25 -10.89 -3.02 -3.22
C ARG A 25 -11.59 -1.66 -3.23
N HIS A 26 -10.86 -0.57 -3.51
CA HIS A 26 -11.40 0.79 -3.52
C HIS A 26 -11.90 1.21 -4.90
N CYS A 27 -11.06 1.11 -5.95
CA CYS A 27 -11.43 1.54 -7.30
C CYS A 27 -11.90 0.39 -8.22
N GLN A 28 -11.85 -0.86 -7.75
CA GLN A 28 -12.30 -2.06 -8.44
C GLN A 28 -11.60 -2.37 -9.78
N LYS A 29 -10.55 -1.62 -10.15
CA LYS A 29 -9.73 -1.91 -11.35
C LYS A 29 -8.73 -3.04 -11.09
N ILE A 30 -8.17 -3.60 -12.18
CA ILE A 30 -7.27 -4.76 -12.15
C ILE A 30 -5.81 -4.33 -12.31
N PHE A 31 -4.95 -4.84 -11.43
CA PHE A 31 -3.54 -4.51 -11.33
C PHE A 31 -2.69 -5.77 -11.21
N CYS A 32 -1.40 -5.67 -11.52
CA CYS A 32 -0.44 -6.70 -11.16
C CYS A 32 -0.07 -6.60 -9.67
N TYR A 33 0.67 -7.60 -9.18
CA TYR A 33 1.17 -7.62 -7.80
C TYR A 33 1.94 -6.32 -7.47
N TYR A 34 2.86 -5.92 -8.34
CA TYR A 34 3.75 -4.77 -8.12
C TYR A 34 3.01 -3.42 -8.02
N CYS A 35 1.86 -3.27 -8.70
CA CYS A 35 1.06 -2.04 -8.66
C CYS A 35 -0.09 -2.08 -7.66
N SER A 36 -0.17 -3.14 -6.85
CA SER A 36 -1.22 -3.32 -5.85
C SER A 36 -0.78 -4.09 -4.61
N ASN A 37 0.49 -3.97 -4.23
CA ASN A 37 1.02 -4.65 -3.04
C ASN A 37 0.87 -3.83 -1.76
N HIS A 38 -0.26 -3.13 -1.62
CA HIS A 38 -0.59 -2.36 -0.43
C HIS A 38 -1.81 -2.95 0.25
N TRP A 39 -1.76 -3.05 1.57
CA TRP A 39 -2.82 -3.60 2.40
C TRP A 39 -3.21 -2.59 3.46
N GLN A 40 -4.47 -2.18 3.46
CA GLN A 40 -5.02 -1.24 4.44
C GLN A 40 -6.05 -1.93 5.32
N PRO A 41 -6.23 -1.50 6.59
CA PRO A 41 -7.26 -2.03 7.46
C PRO A 41 -8.65 -1.98 6.82
N GLY A 42 -9.39 -3.07 6.97
CA GLY A 42 -10.79 -3.18 6.54
C GLY A 42 -11.76 -2.67 7.60
N SER A 43 -13.06 -2.89 7.37
CA SER A 43 -14.13 -2.43 8.27
C SER A 43 -14.19 -3.18 9.60
N THR A 44 -13.56 -4.35 9.70
CA THR A 44 -13.55 -5.18 10.91
C THR A 44 -12.12 -5.43 11.40
N PRO A 45 -11.93 -5.64 12.72
CA PRO A 45 -10.63 -6.03 13.26
C PRO A 45 -10.09 -7.26 12.51
N ASN A 46 -8.78 -7.28 12.23
CA ASN A 46 -8.09 -8.35 11.49
C ASN A 46 -8.48 -8.52 10.01
N THR A 47 -9.30 -7.64 9.45
CA THR A 47 -9.50 -7.60 7.98
C THR A 47 -8.59 -6.59 7.33
N GLN A 48 -8.05 -6.94 6.17
CA GLN A 48 -7.25 -6.04 5.35
C GLN A 48 -7.72 -6.08 3.90
N HIS A 49 -7.63 -4.94 3.23
CA HIS A 49 -8.02 -4.78 1.84
C HIS A 49 -6.81 -4.42 0.99
N ARG A 50 -6.67 -5.12 -0.14
CA ARG A 50 -5.66 -4.82 -1.14
C ARG A 50 -6.02 -3.54 -1.90
N LEU A 51 -5.07 -2.62 -2.00
CA LEU A 51 -5.18 -1.37 -2.76
C LEU A 51 -4.11 -1.26 -3.84
N CYS A 52 -4.44 -0.58 -4.94
CA CYS A 52 -3.43 -0.10 -5.87
C CYS A 52 -2.67 1.10 -5.31
N ASP A 53 -1.52 1.39 -5.89
CA ASP A 53 -0.63 2.47 -5.41
C ASP A 53 -1.35 3.82 -5.29
N PHE A 54 -2.17 4.17 -6.29
CA PHE A 54 -2.95 5.42 -6.28
C PHE A 54 -3.97 5.47 -5.13
N CYS A 55 -4.74 4.39 -4.93
CA CYS A 55 -5.72 4.35 -3.84
C CYS A 55 -5.05 4.30 -2.47
N ASN A 56 -3.90 3.64 -2.36
CA ASN A 56 -3.11 3.62 -1.14
C ASN A 56 -2.60 5.02 -0.78
N GLU A 57 -2.04 5.75 -1.75
CA GLU A 57 -1.56 7.12 -1.53
C GLU A 57 -2.69 8.05 -1.06
N LYS A 58 -3.86 7.96 -1.72
CA LYS A 58 -5.05 8.72 -1.31
C LYS A 58 -5.50 8.37 0.11
N PHE A 59 -5.57 7.09 0.43
CA PHE A 59 -5.96 6.63 1.77
C PHE A 59 -5.01 7.13 2.86
N VAL A 60 -3.70 7.08 2.62
CA VAL A 60 -2.69 7.59 3.57
C VAL A 60 -2.82 9.10 3.73
N LYS A 61 -2.98 9.85 2.64
CA LYS A 61 -3.18 11.31 2.69
C LYS A 61 -4.41 11.68 3.52
N GLU A 62 -5.54 11.01 3.30
CA GLU A 62 -6.78 11.23 4.07
C GLU A 62 -6.57 10.91 5.55
N SER A 63 -5.93 9.78 5.87
CA SER A 63 -5.63 9.39 7.25
C SER A 63 -4.70 10.38 7.96
N LEU A 64 -3.72 10.96 7.26
CA LEU A 64 -2.83 11.97 7.82
C LEU A 64 -3.55 13.32 8.03
N MET A 65 -4.39 13.72 7.07
CA MET A 65 -5.13 14.99 7.15
C MET A 65 -6.12 15.01 8.30
N SER A 66 -6.84 13.90 8.55
CA SER A 66 -7.74 13.78 9.70
C SER A 66 -7.04 13.90 11.06
N ASN A 67 -5.73 13.66 11.12
CA ASN A 67 -4.94 13.84 12.34
C ASN A 67 -4.42 15.29 12.50
N TYR A 68 -4.43 16.10 11.44
CA TYR A 68 -3.87 17.46 11.43
C TYR A 68 -4.92 18.55 11.66
N THR A 69 -6.19 18.31 11.33
CA THR A 69 -7.31 19.27 11.47
C THR A 69 -7.70 19.60 12.94
N MET A 70 -6.86 19.30 13.91
CA MET A 70 -7.04 19.68 15.33
C MET A 70 -6.06 20.79 15.77
N LEU A 71 -5.30 21.38 14.83
CA LEU A 71 -4.35 22.47 15.08
C LEU A 71 -4.58 23.64 14.11
N ASP A 72 -5.82 24.11 13.98
CA ASP A 72 -6.09 25.41 13.35
C ASP A 72 -6.48 26.42 14.44
N ASP A 73 -5.47 27.00 15.09
CA ASP A 73 -5.58 28.33 15.67
C ASP A 73 -5.70 29.33 14.51
N PRO A 74 -6.71 30.21 14.48
CA PRO A 74 -6.97 31.06 13.34
C PRO A 74 -6.16 32.35 13.45
N ASP A 75 -4.83 32.25 13.33
CA ASP A 75 -4.05 33.40 12.91
C ASP A 75 -2.67 32.98 12.41
N ASN A 76 -2.42 33.17 11.11
CA ASN A 76 -1.30 33.97 10.60
C ASN A 76 -0.96 33.55 9.16
N ASN A 77 -1.04 34.52 8.25
CA ASN A 77 -0.65 34.39 6.86
C ASN A 77 0.87 34.19 6.75
N ASN A 78 1.33 32.97 6.46
CA ASN A 78 2.65 32.77 5.85
C ASN A 78 2.70 31.57 4.91
N GLU A 79 3.01 31.85 3.64
CA GLU A 79 3.50 30.85 2.70
C GLU A 79 4.72 30.14 3.30
N THR A 80 4.59 28.86 3.64
CA THR A 80 5.76 28.07 4.04
C THR A 80 5.76 26.72 3.31
N LYS A 81 6.88 26.51 2.61
CA LYS A 81 7.16 25.47 1.63
C LYS A 81 7.28 24.09 2.29
N ASN A 82 6.59 23.10 1.73
CA ASN A 82 6.90 21.66 1.68
C ASN A 82 7.77 21.05 2.81
N ASP A 83 7.17 20.77 3.96
CA ASP A 83 7.74 19.92 5.03
C ASP A 83 7.54 18.40 4.79
N VAL A 84 7.09 18.01 3.59
CA VAL A 84 6.71 16.63 3.27
C VAL A 84 7.92 15.69 3.18
N ASP A 85 9.12 16.22 2.94
CA ASP A 85 10.35 15.41 2.80
C ASP A 85 10.91 14.92 4.15
N LEU A 86 10.85 15.72 5.22
CA LEU A 86 11.51 15.40 6.49
C LEU A 86 10.86 14.27 7.30
N LYS A 87 9.55 14.02 7.10
CA LYS A 87 8.82 12.96 7.83
C LYS A 87 8.83 11.60 7.14
N PHE A 88 9.27 11.52 5.89
CA PHE A 88 9.39 10.24 5.18
C PHE A 88 10.58 9.43 5.73
N GLU A 89 11.66 10.11 6.12
CA GLU A 89 12.89 9.50 6.63
C GLU A 89 12.71 8.89 8.03
N VAL A 90 11.92 9.52 8.91
CA VAL A 90 11.61 8.97 10.26
C VAL A 90 10.73 7.70 10.20
N ARG A 91 10.01 7.50 9.09
CA ARG A 91 9.05 6.38 8.93
C ARG A 91 9.67 5.17 8.23
N SER A 92 10.72 5.36 7.43
CA SER A 92 11.49 4.27 6.82
C SER A 92 12.31 3.48 7.85
N GLU A 93 12.79 4.12 8.92
CA GLU A 93 13.55 3.44 9.99
C GLU A 93 12.72 2.44 10.79
N ARG A 94 11.40 2.68 10.96
CA ARG A 94 10.51 1.74 11.69
C ARG A 94 10.17 0.47 10.92
N LEU A 95 10.36 0.45 9.61
CA LEU A 95 10.08 -0.74 8.78
C LEU A 95 11.30 -1.66 8.62
N ASN A 96 12.48 -1.25 9.07
CA ASN A 96 13.71 -2.06 8.97
C ASN A 96 14.03 -2.92 10.21
N SER A 97 13.20 -2.90 11.26
CA SER A 97 13.36 -3.77 12.43
C SER A 97 12.28 -4.85 12.46
N THR A 98 12.43 -5.86 11.60
CA THR A 98 12.04 -7.27 11.85
C THR A 98 12.53 -8.13 10.69
N THR A 99 13.83 -8.13 10.45
CA THR A 99 14.50 -9.32 9.91
C THR A 99 14.92 -10.18 11.10
N ASN A 100 14.25 -11.32 11.26
CA ASN A 100 14.91 -12.52 11.73
C ASN A 100 14.14 -13.71 11.16
N ASP A 101 14.83 -14.31 10.20
CA ASP A 101 14.51 -15.54 9.51
C ASP A 101 14.17 -16.67 10.49
N ASN A 102 13.16 -17.46 10.12
CA ASN A 102 13.16 -18.90 10.34
C ASN A 102 12.25 -19.54 9.29
N SER A 103 12.84 -19.81 8.11
CA SER A 103 12.34 -20.81 7.17
C SER A 103 12.55 -22.21 7.76
N PRO A 104 11.58 -23.13 7.70
CA PRO A 104 11.86 -24.55 7.80
C PRO A 104 12.38 -25.06 6.45
N LEU A 105 13.62 -25.53 6.43
CA LEU A 105 14.19 -26.34 5.34
C LEU A 105 13.47 -27.69 5.25
N SER A 106 13.33 -28.18 4.03
CA SER A 106 12.76 -29.47 3.65
C SER A 106 13.76 -30.64 3.79
N GLU A 107 13.17 -31.82 3.98
CA GLU A 107 13.58 -33.18 3.53
C GLU A 107 14.64 -34.02 4.28
N ASP A 108 14.19 -35.27 4.52
CA ASP A 108 14.87 -36.57 4.67
C ASP A 108 15.69 -36.94 5.93
N GLN A 109 15.16 -37.90 6.71
CA GLN A 109 15.80 -39.21 6.99
C GLN A 109 14.96 -40.15 7.90
N GLN A 110 14.71 -41.35 7.38
CA GLN A 110 14.68 -42.68 8.03
C GLN A 110 13.78 -42.92 9.27
N ILE A 111 12.80 -43.82 9.15
CA ILE A 111 12.84 -45.28 9.49
C ILE A 111 11.58 -45.95 8.92
#